data_AF-A0A7X1PM40-F1
#
_entry.id   AF-A0A7X1PM40-F1
#
_cell.length_a   1.000
_cell.length_b   1.000
_cell.length_c   1.000
_cell.angle_alpha   90.00
_cell.angle_beta   90.00
_cell.angle_gamma   90.00
#
_symmetry.space_group_name_H-M   'P 1'
#
loop_
_entity.id
_entity.type
_entity.pdbx_description
1 polymer ?
#
loop_
_entity_poly.entity_id
_entity_poly.type
_entity_poly.pdbx_seq_one_letter_code
_entity_poly.pdbx_strand_id
1 'polypeptide(L)'
;MASSLTQTLVEHMEHAALATEARWDHHVYCYLNFQTSVKTVVEHGDSFSALPGAFSSENELYDWAGTECLTIWPITTDAIITVSQTFSSEKMVGASFLWVKATSPYRELMVWWLNYLRRDRGLASVLDAAATVYEDVAQSLERELIRKKMLPARRAKQVSEFRALAADCLAASSSAGATTWENAGEQEWRLPKTFDSTLDADHVINKQSLKMMPDAWVMLAPVIASSNRNFGRVVEKHAVPFSPRVGSINLDAATAFKLYASTLPSAISTLEVLVKLFSDSFVGKGPGLEAELQTVASTLGGFLDKTSTKFVR
;
A
#
# COMPACT_ATOMS: atom_id res chain seq x y z
N MET A 1 11.63 9.09 10.78
CA MET A 1 10.97 8.61 12.02
C MET A 1 10.35 7.23 11.75
N ALA A 2 10.01 6.43 12.77
CA ALA A 2 9.23 5.21 12.57
C ALA A 2 7.75 5.60 12.40
N SER A 3 7.03 5.00 11.45
CA SER A 3 5.60 5.25 11.28
C SER A 3 4.84 4.96 12.58
N SER A 4 3.93 5.86 12.96
CA SER A 4 3.03 5.66 14.11
C SER A 4 1.82 4.79 13.77
N LEU A 5 1.60 4.53 12.48
CA LEU A 5 0.50 3.74 11.95
C LEU A 5 0.75 2.25 12.16
N THR A 6 -0.32 1.55 12.55
CA THR A 6 -0.37 0.09 12.66
C THR A 6 -1.69 -0.36 12.04
N GLN A 7 -1.81 -1.65 11.70
CA GLN A 7 -3.04 -2.18 11.11
C GLN A 7 -4.31 -1.85 11.94
N THR A 8 -4.24 -1.92 13.27
CA THR A 8 -5.36 -1.52 14.15
C THR A 8 -5.76 -0.05 14.00
N LEU A 9 -4.80 0.84 13.71
CA LEU A 9 -5.11 2.26 13.47
C LEU A 9 -5.70 2.47 12.08
N VAL A 10 -5.25 1.71 11.08
CA VAL A 10 -5.85 1.69 9.73
C VAL A 10 -7.31 1.25 9.81
N GLU A 11 -7.58 0.15 10.50
CA GLU A 11 -8.93 -0.39 10.69
C GLU A 11 -9.86 0.59 11.43
N HIS A 12 -9.34 1.29 12.45
CA HIS A 12 -10.10 2.32 13.14
C HIS A 12 -10.35 3.54 12.27
N MET A 13 -9.36 3.98 11.47
CA MET A 13 -9.56 5.08 10.52
C MET A 13 -10.64 4.75 9.50
N GLU A 14 -10.63 3.53 8.95
CA GLU A 14 -11.69 3.06 8.05
C GLU A 14 -13.06 3.10 8.74
N HIS A 15 -13.16 2.62 9.99
CA HIS A 15 -14.40 2.68 10.76
C HIS A 15 -14.89 4.12 10.98
N ALA A 16 -14.00 5.03 11.40
CA ALA A 16 -14.31 6.44 11.59
C ALA A 16 -14.73 7.12 10.28
N ALA A 17 -14.07 6.78 9.17
CA ALA A 17 -14.35 7.32 7.86
C ALA A 17 -15.69 6.81 7.30
N LEU A 18 -16.05 5.54 7.54
CA LEU A 18 -17.36 4.99 7.18
C LEU A 18 -18.50 5.67 7.94
N ALA A 19 -18.29 6.06 9.20
CA ALA A 19 -19.29 6.78 9.99
C ALA A 19 -19.56 8.21 9.49
N THR A 20 -18.68 8.76 8.64
CA THR A 20 -18.70 10.15 8.17
C THR A 20 -18.72 10.28 6.66
N GLU A 21 -18.92 9.17 5.94
CA GLU A 21 -18.83 9.08 4.46
C GLU A 21 -17.47 9.56 3.89
N ALA A 22 -16.45 9.65 4.74
CA ALA A 22 -15.13 10.20 4.46
C ALA A 22 -14.10 9.15 3.99
N ARG A 23 -14.57 7.97 3.58
CA ARG A 23 -13.73 6.81 3.26
C ARG A 23 -12.58 7.15 2.32
N TRP A 24 -12.86 7.93 1.30
CA TRP A 24 -11.92 8.27 0.22
C TRP A 24 -11.00 9.45 0.54
N ASP A 25 -11.22 10.10 1.69
CA ASP A 25 -10.71 11.44 1.94
C ASP A 25 -9.42 11.43 2.78
N HIS A 26 -9.20 10.40 3.59
CA HIS A 26 -8.03 10.28 4.45
C HIS A 26 -6.84 9.58 3.76
N HIS A 27 -5.61 9.93 4.14
CA HIS A 27 -4.41 9.46 3.44
C HIS A 27 -4.17 7.95 3.51
N VAL A 28 -4.73 7.28 4.52
CA VAL A 28 -4.65 5.81 4.64
C VAL A 28 -5.53 5.09 3.63
N TYR A 29 -6.46 5.79 2.97
CA TYR A 29 -7.31 5.20 1.96
C TYR A 29 -6.52 4.57 0.79
N CYS A 30 -5.40 5.17 0.38
CA CYS A 30 -4.58 4.58 -0.70
C CYS A 30 -4.07 3.17 -0.33
N TYR A 31 -3.79 2.91 0.95
CA TYR A 31 -3.41 1.57 1.44
C TYR A 31 -4.57 0.58 1.35
N LEU A 32 -5.76 0.98 1.77
CA LEU A 32 -6.96 0.14 1.70
C LEU A 32 -7.37 -0.13 0.24
N ASN A 33 -7.33 0.90 -0.61
CA ASN A 33 -7.60 0.78 -2.03
C ASN A 33 -6.59 -0.14 -2.73
N PHE A 34 -5.31 -0.03 -2.38
CA PHE A 34 -4.26 -0.92 -2.89
C PHE A 34 -4.54 -2.37 -2.50
N GLN A 35 -4.78 -2.65 -1.21
CA GLN A 35 -5.10 -4.00 -0.73
C GLN A 35 -6.36 -4.58 -1.37
N THR A 36 -7.39 -3.74 -1.55
CA THR A 36 -8.63 -4.14 -2.23
C THR A 36 -8.37 -4.46 -3.70
N SER A 37 -7.60 -3.62 -4.40
CA SER A 37 -7.23 -3.83 -5.81
C SER A 37 -6.45 -5.13 -5.99
N VAL A 38 -5.43 -5.38 -5.15
CA VAL A 38 -4.67 -6.64 -5.18
C VAL A 38 -5.61 -7.82 -4.91
N LYS A 39 -6.43 -7.73 -3.87
CA LYS A 39 -7.34 -8.82 -3.49
C LYS A 39 -8.29 -9.18 -4.64
N THR A 40 -8.94 -8.18 -5.24
CA THR A 40 -9.87 -8.41 -6.36
C THR A 40 -9.20 -9.15 -7.51
N VAL A 41 -8.01 -8.70 -7.93
CA VAL A 41 -7.28 -9.33 -9.06
C VAL A 41 -6.88 -10.76 -8.72
N VAL A 42 -6.41 -11.00 -7.50
CA VAL A 42 -5.95 -12.31 -7.03
C VAL A 42 -7.10 -13.30 -6.88
N GLU A 43 -8.24 -12.88 -6.32
CA GLU A 43 -9.42 -13.75 -6.15
C GLU A 43 -10.03 -14.13 -7.51
N HIS A 44 -10.21 -13.16 -8.41
CA HIS A 44 -10.76 -13.45 -9.74
C HIS A 44 -9.78 -14.23 -10.63
N GLY A 45 -8.48 -14.02 -10.43
CA GLY A 45 -7.42 -14.75 -11.16
C GLY A 45 -7.07 -16.12 -10.58
N ASP A 46 -7.61 -16.48 -9.40
CA ASP A 46 -7.28 -17.67 -8.62
C ASP A 46 -5.76 -17.89 -8.39
N SER A 47 -4.98 -16.80 -8.34
CA SER A 47 -3.53 -16.85 -8.12
C SER A 47 -2.95 -15.45 -7.91
N PHE A 48 -1.92 -15.33 -7.07
CA PHE A 48 -1.11 -14.11 -6.98
C PHE A 48 -0.39 -13.80 -8.30
N SER A 49 -0.12 -14.82 -9.12
CA SER A 49 0.50 -14.67 -10.42
C SER A 49 -0.37 -13.92 -11.44
N ALA A 50 -1.67 -13.73 -11.16
CA ALA A 50 -2.57 -12.96 -12.01
C ALA A 50 -2.26 -11.45 -12.04
N LEU A 51 -1.48 -10.97 -11.07
CA LEU A 51 -1.07 -9.57 -10.94
C LEU A 51 0.45 -9.44 -11.06
N PRO A 52 0.96 -8.74 -12.08
CA PRO A 52 2.36 -8.38 -12.17
C PRO A 52 2.80 -7.48 -11.00
N GLY A 53 3.99 -7.72 -10.46
CA GLY A 53 4.65 -6.85 -9.48
C GLY A 53 5.71 -5.94 -10.12
N ALA A 54 6.27 -6.33 -11.25
CA ALA A 54 7.18 -5.54 -12.07
C ALA A 54 7.19 -6.01 -13.53
N PHE A 55 7.73 -5.17 -14.41
CA PHE A 55 8.00 -5.43 -15.82
C PHE A 55 9.44 -5.08 -16.15
N SER A 56 10.06 -5.76 -17.12
CA SER A 56 11.43 -5.45 -17.54
C SER A 56 11.55 -4.10 -18.26
N SER A 57 10.46 -3.62 -18.85
CA SER A 57 10.44 -2.35 -19.60
C SER A 57 9.08 -1.66 -19.54
N GLU A 58 9.04 -0.39 -19.95
CA GLU A 58 7.81 0.38 -20.08
C GLU A 58 6.85 -0.26 -21.10
N ASN A 59 7.38 -0.70 -22.24
CA ASN A 59 6.57 -1.28 -23.31
C ASN A 59 5.79 -2.51 -22.83
N GLU A 60 6.42 -3.39 -22.04
CA GLU A 60 5.75 -4.57 -21.48
C GLU A 60 4.62 -4.19 -20.51
N LEU A 61 4.82 -3.14 -19.71
CA LEU A 61 3.77 -2.58 -18.84
C LEU A 61 2.60 -2.04 -19.67
N TYR A 62 2.88 -1.36 -20.78
CA TYR A 62 1.85 -0.83 -21.68
C TYR A 62 1.11 -1.94 -22.43
N ASP A 63 1.82 -2.98 -22.88
CA ASP A 63 1.23 -4.15 -23.53
C ASP A 63 0.29 -4.90 -22.57
N TRP A 64 0.72 -5.09 -21.32
CA TRP A 64 -0.13 -5.67 -20.27
C TRP A 64 -1.34 -4.79 -19.98
N ALA A 65 -1.15 -3.48 -19.78
CA ALA A 65 -2.25 -2.55 -19.54
C ALA A 65 -3.26 -2.52 -20.70
N GLY A 66 -2.77 -2.61 -21.94
CA GLY A 66 -3.60 -2.74 -23.14
C GLY A 66 -4.39 -4.06 -23.17
N THR A 67 -3.74 -5.17 -22.82
CA THR A 67 -4.39 -6.50 -22.74
C THR A 67 -5.49 -6.54 -21.68
N GLU A 68 -5.26 -5.88 -20.54
CA GLU A 68 -6.20 -5.78 -19.43
C GLU A 68 -7.23 -4.65 -19.63
N CYS A 69 -7.15 -3.92 -20.74
CA CYS A 69 -7.99 -2.78 -21.08
C CYS A 69 -8.01 -1.70 -19.98
N LEU A 70 -6.84 -1.36 -19.44
CA LEU A 70 -6.66 -0.33 -18.42
C LEU A 70 -6.37 1.04 -19.06
N THR A 71 -6.80 2.11 -18.40
CA THR A 71 -6.29 3.45 -18.71
C THR A 71 -4.94 3.66 -18.08
N ILE A 72 -4.04 4.27 -18.84
CA ILE A 72 -2.75 4.76 -18.37
C ILE A 72 -2.84 6.26 -18.18
N TRP A 73 -2.47 6.75 -17.01
CA TRP A 73 -2.36 8.17 -16.69
C TRP A 73 -0.90 8.50 -16.30
N PRO A 74 -0.12 9.12 -17.20
CA PRO A 74 1.24 9.52 -16.90
C PRO A 74 1.28 10.62 -15.83
N ILE A 75 2.17 10.47 -14.85
CA ILE A 75 2.46 11.52 -13.84
C ILE A 75 3.77 12.23 -14.20
N THR A 76 4.81 11.43 -14.44
CA THR A 76 6.14 11.91 -14.84
C THR A 76 6.69 11.00 -15.94
N THR A 77 7.90 11.28 -16.45
CA THR A 77 8.58 10.37 -17.38
C THR A 77 8.88 9.00 -16.80
N ASP A 78 8.88 8.88 -15.46
CA ASP A 78 9.27 7.67 -14.75
C ASP A 78 8.15 7.12 -13.86
N ALA A 79 6.93 7.63 -13.99
CA ALA A 79 5.81 7.26 -13.14
C ALA A 79 4.47 7.36 -13.87
N ILE A 80 3.69 6.28 -13.81
CA ILE A 80 2.36 6.19 -14.41
C ILE A 80 1.36 5.53 -13.45
N ILE A 81 0.09 5.88 -13.56
CA ILE A 81 -1.00 5.20 -12.87
C ILE A 81 -1.78 4.38 -13.89
N THR A 82 -2.04 3.10 -13.59
CA THR A 82 -3.01 2.29 -14.32
C THR A 82 -4.32 2.24 -13.57
N VAL A 83 -5.44 2.37 -14.28
CA VAL A 83 -6.78 2.41 -13.69
C VAL A 83 -7.74 1.61 -14.52
N SER A 84 -8.58 0.85 -13.84
CA SER A 84 -9.68 0.15 -14.49
C SER A 84 -10.73 1.08 -15.08
N GLN A 85 -11.43 0.58 -16.08
CA GLN A 85 -12.53 1.20 -16.80
C GLN A 85 -13.69 0.20 -16.92
N THR A 86 -14.82 0.68 -17.44
CA THR A 86 -16.03 -0.11 -17.67
C THR A 86 -15.79 -1.38 -18.51
N PHE A 87 -14.78 -1.38 -19.38
CA PHE A 87 -14.43 -2.49 -20.27
C PHE A 87 -13.05 -3.11 -19.95
N SER A 88 -12.51 -2.83 -18.77
CA SER A 88 -11.35 -3.58 -18.26
C SER A 88 -11.70 -5.05 -18.07
N SER A 89 -10.68 -5.90 -18.04
CA SER A 89 -10.88 -7.30 -17.69
C SER A 89 -11.59 -7.44 -16.33
N GLU A 90 -12.39 -8.49 -16.17
CA GLU A 90 -13.24 -8.68 -14.99
C GLU A 90 -12.42 -8.65 -13.68
N LYS A 91 -11.24 -9.29 -13.69
CA LYS A 91 -10.33 -9.30 -12.54
C LYS A 91 -9.77 -7.91 -12.17
N MET A 92 -9.78 -6.95 -13.09
CA MET A 92 -9.26 -5.61 -12.87
C MET A 92 -10.32 -4.60 -12.44
N VAL A 93 -11.61 -4.95 -12.39
CA VAL A 93 -12.67 -3.98 -12.09
C VAL A 93 -12.44 -3.29 -10.74
N GLY A 94 -12.41 -1.95 -10.77
CA GLY A 94 -12.14 -1.12 -9.59
C GLY A 94 -10.66 -1.01 -9.20
N ALA A 95 -9.76 -1.70 -9.89
CA ALA A 95 -8.33 -1.67 -9.57
C ALA A 95 -7.66 -0.37 -10.02
N SER A 96 -6.70 0.08 -9.22
CA SER A 96 -5.75 1.13 -9.59
C SER A 96 -4.38 0.82 -9.01
N PHE A 97 -3.32 1.08 -9.77
CA PHE A 97 -1.94 0.82 -9.35
C PHE A 97 -1.02 1.95 -9.82
N LEU A 98 -0.05 2.31 -8.99
CA LEU A 98 1.03 3.23 -9.35
C LEU A 98 2.27 2.42 -9.75
N TRP A 99 2.84 2.75 -10.89
CA TRP A 99 4.03 2.11 -11.46
C TRP A 99 5.14 3.14 -11.61
N VAL A 100 6.36 2.76 -11.26
CA VAL A 100 7.53 3.64 -11.38
C VAL A 100 8.74 2.93 -11.92
N LYS A 101 9.63 3.67 -12.56
CA LYS A 101 10.95 3.15 -12.93
C LYS A 101 11.72 2.76 -11.66
N ALA A 102 12.44 1.64 -11.70
CA ALA A 102 13.12 1.06 -10.54
C ALA A 102 14.14 2.02 -9.87
N THR A 103 14.63 3.00 -10.63
CA THR A 103 15.62 3.99 -10.20
C THR A 103 15.01 5.27 -9.60
N SER A 104 13.70 5.47 -9.70
CA SER A 104 13.05 6.74 -9.34
C SER A 104 12.84 6.93 -7.83
N PRO A 105 12.79 8.19 -7.36
CA PRO A 105 12.30 8.53 -6.04
C PRO A 105 10.77 8.38 -5.99
N TYR A 106 10.24 7.60 -5.02
CA TYR A 106 8.86 7.11 -5.10
C TYR A 106 7.89 7.62 -4.03
N ARG A 107 8.36 8.29 -2.97
CA ARG A 107 7.50 8.67 -1.83
C ARG A 107 6.48 9.73 -2.20
N GLU A 108 6.93 10.78 -2.91
CA GLU A 108 6.07 11.88 -3.34
C GLU A 108 5.00 11.41 -4.34
N LEU A 109 5.29 10.36 -5.12
CA LEU A 109 4.37 9.81 -6.12
C LEU A 109 3.13 9.14 -5.50
N MET A 110 3.17 8.72 -4.23
CA MET A 110 1.96 8.28 -3.51
C MET A 110 0.92 9.39 -3.36
N VAL A 111 1.36 10.64 -3.22
CA VAL A 111 0.47 11.80 -3.09
C VAL A 111 -0.26 12.02 -4.41
N TRP A 112 0.46 11.93 -5.53
CA TRP A 112 -0.13 12.00 -6.87
C TRP A 112 -1.18 10.91 -7.09
N TRP A 113 -0.89 9.68 -6.65
CA TRP A 113 -1.85 8.60 -6.74
C TRP A 113 -3.09 8.82 -5.87
N LEU A 114 -2.93 9.25 -4.63
CA LEU A 114 -4.08 9.59 -3.78
C LEU A 114 -4.90 10.74 -4.40
N ASN A 115 -4.25 11.81 -4.87
CA ASN A 115 -4.90 12.94 -5.53
C ASN A 115 -5.71 12.50 -6.75
N TYR A 116 -5.17 11.58 -7.53
CA TYR A 116 -5.88 10.99 -8.66
C TYR A 116 -7.16 10.27 -8.22
N LEU A 117 -7.10 9.45 -7.15
CA LEU A 117 -8.25 8.69 -6.64
C LEU A 117 -9.41 9.60 -6.17
N ARG A 118 -9.12 10.86 -5.83
CA ARG A 118 -10.08 11.84 -5.30
C ARG A 118 -10.33 13.03 -6.24
N ARG A 119 -9.88 12.94 -7.50
CA ARG A 119 -9.87 14.07 -8.45
C ARG A 119 -11.24 14.61 -8.81
N ASP A 120 -12.29 13.82 -8.60
CA ASP A 120 -13.69 14.15 -8.82
C ASP A 120 -14.33 14.93 -7.64
N ARG A 121 -13.60 15.09 -6.53
CA ARG A 121 -14.05 15.81 -5.32
C ARG A 121 -13.38 17.17 -5.20
N GLY A 122 -13.94 18.08 -4.39
CA GLY A 122 -13.29 19.35 -4.07
C GLY A 122 -12.18 19.18 -3.02
N LEU A 123 -11.00 19.74 -3.26
CA LEU A 123 -9.83 19.65 -2.36
C LEU A 123 -10.15 20.04 -0.92
N ALA A 124 -10.79 21.20 -0.71
CA ALA A 124 -11.18 21.66 0.63
C ALA A 124 -12.08 20.65 1.37
N SER A 125 -13.10 20.11 0.68
CA SER A 125 -14.00 19.11 1.25
C SER A 125 -13.27 17.84 1.67
N VAL A 126 -12.31 17.38 0.87
CA VAL A 126 -11.51 16.19 1.21
C VAL A 126 -10.65 16.46 2.45
N LEU A 127 -10.02 17.63 2.53
CA LEU A 127 -9.15 17.99 3.66
C LEU A 127 -9.94 18.14 4.97
N ASP A 128 -11.14 18.74 4.93
CA ASP A 128 -12.02 18.83 6.11
C ASP A 128 -12.47 17.44 6.60
N ALA A 129 -12.81 16.56 5.68
CA ALA A 129 -13.20 15.19 6.00
C ALA A 129 -12.01 14.40 6.59
N ALA A 130 -10.82 14.53 6.01
CA ALA A 130 -9.60 13.92 6.54
C ALA A 130 -9.27 14.41 7.96
N ALA A 131 -9.42 15.72 8.22
CA ALA A 131 -9.21 16.29 9.55
C ALA A 131 -10.14 15.66 10.60
N THR A 132 -11.41 15.46 10.23
CA THR A 132 -12.41 14.80 11.08
C THR A 132 -12.00 13.38 11.46
N VAL A 133 -11.52 12.59 10.50
CA VAL A 133 -11.03 11.23 10.75
C VAL A 133 -9.83 11.23 11.71
N TYR A 134 -8.87 12.14 11.52
CA TYR A 134 -7.70 12.21 12.40
C TYR A 134 -8.03 12.65 13.83
N GLU A 135 -8.95 13.59 13.98
CA GLU A 135 -9.43 14.02 15.30
C GLU A 135 -10.18 12.88 16.03
N ASP A 136 -11.01 12.10 15.32
CA ASP A 136 -11.68 10.93 15.92
C ASP A 136 -10.67 9.88 16.43
N VAL A 137 -9.63 9.59 15.64
CA VAL A 137 -8.56 8.68 16.05
C VAL A 137 -7.86 9.20 17.31
N ALA A 138 -7.56 10.51 17.36
CA ALA A 138 -6.92 11.13 18.52
C ALA A 138 -7.80 11.02 19.78
N GLN A 139 -9.09 11.31 19.67
CA GLN A 139 -10.04 11.19 20.78
C GLN A 139 -10.21 9.74 21.23
N SER A 140 -10.29 8.79 20.29
CA SER A 140 -10.39 7.36 20.58
C SER A 140 -9.15 6.82 21.28
N LEU A 141 -7.96 7.30 20.93
CA LEU A 141 -6.72 6.99 21.65
C LEU A 141 -6.72 7.57 23.06
N GLU A 142 -7.11 8.83 23.22
CA GLU A 142 -7.14 9.55 24.50
C GLU A 142 -8.12 8.89 25.49
N ARG A 143 -9.28 8.46 25.01
CA ARG A 143 -10.32 7.75 25.79
C ARG A 143 -10.06 6.25 25.98
N GLU A 144 -8.92 5.75 25.50
CA GLU A 144 -8.56 4.33 25.55
C GLU A 144 -9.57 3.39 24.87
N LEU A 145 -10.34 3.87 23.90
CA LEU A 145 -11.28 3.03 23.13
C LEU A 145 -10.51 2.05 22.24
N ILE A 146 -9.36 2.51 21.73
CA ILE A 146 -8.42 1.71 20.95
C ILE A 146 -7.06 1.61 21.63
N ARG A 147 -6.33 0.51 21.34
CA ARG A 147 -4.98 0.25 21.87
C ARG A 147 -4.88 0.40 23.40
N LYS A 148 -5.81 -0.22 24.13
CA LYS A 148 -5.97 -0.17 25.61
C LYS A 148 -4.68 -0.39 26.41
N LYS A 149 -3.77 -1.24 25.94
CA LYS A 149 -2.51 -1.59 26.66
C LYS A 149 -1.32 -0.65 26.34
N MET A 150 -1.55 0.50 25.72
CA MET A 150 -0.49 1.43 25.37
C MET A 150 0.02 2.21 26.58
N LEU A 151 1.34 2.38 26.68
CA LEU A 151 1.96 3.23 27.72
C LEU A 151 1.47 4.69 27.61
N PRO A 152 1.16 5.37 28.74
CA PRO A 152 0.59 6.73 28.73
C PRO A 152 1.42 7.75 27.92
N ALA A 153 2.74 7.74 28.07
CA ALA A 153 3.63 8.65 27.33
C ALA A 153 3.59 8.43 25.81
N ARG A 154 3.48 7.16 25.37
CA ARG A 154 3.34 6.83 23.94
C ARG A 154 1.97 7.23 23.41
N ARG A 155 0.92 7.05 24.21
CA ARG A 155 -0.44 7.48 23.86
C ARG A 155 -0.50 8.99 23.69
N ALA A 156 -0.02 9.76 24.66
CA ALA A 156 0.01 11.22 24.59
C ALA A 156 0.76 11.72 23.35
N LYS A 157 1.88 11.07 22.99
CA LYS A 157 2.61 11.37 21.77
C LYS A 157 1.77 11.11 20.51
N GLN A 158 1.13 9.93 20.38
CA GLN A 158 0.30 9.62 19.20
C GLN A 158 -0.94 10.51 19.10
N VAL A 159 -1.57 10.85 20.22
CA VAL A 159 -2.69 11.81 20.26
C VAL A 159 -2.25 13.17 19.72
N SER A 160 -1.09 13.67 20.17
CA SER A 160 -0.51 14.92 19.68
C SER A 160 -0.19 14.88 18.18
N GLU A 161 0.36 13.77 17.70
CA GLU A 161 0.63 13.56 16.27
C GLU A 161 -0.65 13.64 15.42
N PHE A 162 -1.72 12.92 15.80
CA PHE A 162 -2.98 12.94 15.03
C PHE A 162 -3.70 14.30 15.09
N ARG A 163 -3.68 14.99 16.24
CA ARG A 163 -4.21 16.36 16.35
C ARG A 163 -3.45 17.35 15.47
N ALA A 164 -2.13 17.22 15.38
CA ALA A 164 -1.32 18.04 14.48
C ALA A 164 -1.70 17.78 13.00
N LEU A 165 -1.90 16.53 12.62
CA LEU A 165 -2.36 16.18 11.27
C LEU A 165 -3.74 16.75 10.95
N ALA A 166 -4.68 16.71 11.91
CA ALA A 166 -6.00 17.31 11.75
C ALA A 166 -5.90 18.83 11.55
N ALA A 167 -5.09 19.51 12.36
CA ALA A 167 -4.87 20.95 12.25
C ALA A 167 -4.22 21.35 10.92
N ASP A 168 -3.24 20.58 10.44
CA ASP A 168 -2.59 20.80 9.14
C ASP A 168 -3.61 20.65 7.99
N CYS A 169 -4.51 19.66 8.05
CA CYS A 169 -5.57 19.48 7.05
C CYS A 169 -6.56 20.67 7.04
N LEU A 170 -7.01 21.14 8.21
CA LEU A 170 -7.92 22.30 8.30
C LEU A 170 -7.28 23.60 7.79
N ALA A 171 -6.00 23.81 8.08
CA ALA A 171 -5.25 24.96 7.59
C ALA A 171 -5.10 24.94 6.05
N ALA A 172 -4.81 23.76 5.49
CA ALA A 172 -4.74 23.55 4.05
C ALA A 172 -6.13 23.74 3.39
N SER A 173 -7.19 23.18 3.97
CA SER A 173 -8.57 23.35 3.51
C SER A 173 -8.97 24.81 3.39
N SER A 174 -8.68 25.60 4.43
CA SER A 174 -8.96 27.05 4.47
C SER A 174 -8.21 27.84 3.39
N SER A 175 -7.10 27.31 2.88
CA SER A 175 -6.25 27.94 1.87
C SER A 175 -6.52 27.42 0.45
N ALA A 176 -7.30 26.33 0.31
CA ALA A 176 -7.50 25.59 -0.94
C ALA A 176 -8.51 26.21 -1.92
N GLY A 177 -8.93 27.47 -1.72
CA GLY A 177 -10.02 28.12 -2.47
C GLY A 177 -9.90 27.94 -4.00
N ALA A 178 -10.98 27.42 -4.63
CA ALA A 178 -11.16 27.18 -6.07
C ALA A 178 -10.04 26.43 -6.84
N THR A 179 -9.01 25.92 -6.16
CA THR A 179 -7.89 25.23 -6.78
C THR A 179 -8.30 23.83 -7.19
N THR A 180 -8.15 23.50 -8.48
CA THR A 180 -8.30 22.14 -9.01
C THR A 180 -7.11 21.28 -8.57
N TRP A 181 -7.31 19.97 -8.39
CA TRP A 181 -6.26 19.03 -7.98
C TRP A 181 -5.00 19.07 -8.85
N GLU A 182 -5.16 19.41 -10.13
CA GLU A 182 -4.09 19.59 -11.12
C GLU A 182 -3.11 20.71 -10.73
N ASN A 183 -3.60 21.78 -10.09
CA ASN A 183 -2.76 22.88 -9.60
C ASN A 183 -2.24 22.64 -8.16
N ALA A 184 -2.89 21.75 -7.40
CA ALA A 184 -2.53 21.44 -6.01
C ALA A 184 -1.34 20.45 -5.90
N GLY A 185 -1.17 19.56 -6.88
CA GLY A 185 -0.07 18.58 -6.92
C GLY A 185 1.32 19.20 -6.91
N GLU A 186 1.49 20.38 -7.51
CA GLU A 186 2.75 21.13 -7.51
C GLU A 186 2.88 22.14 -6.36
N GLN A 187 1.75 22.65 -5.82
CA GLN A 187 1.78 23.73 -4.82
C GLN A 187 1.71 23.26 -3.35
N GLU A 188 1.27 22.03 -3.06
CA GLU A 188 1.14 21.55 -1.68
C GLU A 188 2.15 20.46 -1.29
N TRP A 189 3.42 20.82 -1.26
CA TRP A 189 4.50 20.07 -0.60
C TRP A 189 4.27 19.80 0.91
N ARG A 190 3.19 20.34 1.50
CA ARG A 190 2.81 20.15 2.92
C ARG A 190 1.97 18.89 3.18
N LEU A 191 1.16 18.43 2.22
CA LEU A 191 0.46 17.14 2.30
C LEU A 191 1.41 15.92 2.42
N PRO A 192 2.59 15.89 1.77
CA PRO A 192 3.62 14.88 1.96
C PRO A 192 4.04 14.59 3.42
N LYS A 193 4.04 15.58 4.32
CA LYS A 193 4.43 15.35 5.73
C LYS A 193 3.47 14.39 6.45
N THR A 194 2.21 14.38 6.04
CA THR A 194 1.18 13.46 6.56
C THR A 194 1.44 12.03 6.10
N PHE A 195 1.93 11.85 4.87
CA PHE A 195 2.39 10.55 4.36
C PHE A 195 3.66 10.09 5.09
N ASP A 196 4.69 10.94 5.19
CA ASP A 196 5.98 10.61 5.80
C ASP A 196 5.91 10.14 7.25
N SER A 197 4.83 10.47 7.96
CA SER A 197 4.58 10.06 9.35
C SER A 197 3.70 8.81 9.48
N THR A 198 2.90 8.47 8.47
CA THR A 198 1.86 7.43 8.57
C THR A 198 2.09 6.22 7.67
N LEU A 199 2.43 6.39 6.39
CA LEU A 199 2.68 5.30 5.45
C LEU A 199 4.10 5.38 4.89
N ASP A 200 4.74 4.22 4.67
CA ASP A 200 5.90 4.16 3.78
C ASP A 200 5.39 3.89 2.36
N ALA A 201 6.18 4.29 1.38
CA ALA A 201 6.05 3.81 0.02
C ALA A 201 7.19 2.83 -0.20
N ASP A 202 6.93 1.67 -0.80
CA ASP A 202 8.01 0.82 -1.27
C ASP A 202 7.61 0.09 -2.53
N HIS A 203 8.61 -0.42 -3.24
CA HIS A 203 8.37 -1.33 -4.31
C HIS A 203 7.73 -2.61 -3.77
N VAL A 204 6.70 -3.10 -4.45
CA VAL A 204 6.16 -4.43 -4.20
C VAL A 204 7.28 -5.46 -4.32
N ILE A 205 8.10 -5.33 -5.38
CA ILE A 205 9.31 -6.10 -5.59
C ILE A 205 10.55 -5.33 -5.10
N ASN A 206 11.25 -5.87 -4.10
CA ASN A 206 12.43 -5.24 -3.50
C ASN A 206 13.48 -4.80 -4.54
N LYS A 207 14.01 -3.57 -4.38
CA LYS A 207 15.05 -2.98 -5.25
C LYS A 207 16.30 -3.85 -5.44
N GLN A 208 16.74 -4.58 -4.42
CA GLN A 208 17.90 -5.49 -4.49
C GLN A 208 17.68 -6.61 -5.52
N SER A 209 16.44 -7.07 -5.67
CA SER A 209 16.09 -8.08 -6.67
C SER A 209 16.15 -7.53 -8.10
N LEU A 210 16.00 -6.22 -8.26
CA LEU A 210 15.96 -5.53 -9.55
C LEU A 210 17.30 -4.90 -9.95
N LYS A 211 18.39 -5.16 -9.20
CA LYS A 211 19.70 -4.53 -9.44
C LYS A 211 20.27 -4.74 -10.85
N MET A 212 19.82 -5.79 -11.55
CA MET A 212 20.24 -6.13 -12.92
C MET A 212 19.24 -5.61 -13.98
N MET A 213 18.21 -4.88 -13.55
CA MET A 213 17.10 -4.39 -14.36
C MET A 213 16.81 -2.91 -14.03
N PRO A 214 17.74 -1.98 -14.28
CA PRO A 214 17.57 -0.57 -13.93
C PRO A 214 16.42 0.12 -14.68
N ASP A 215 16.01 -0.45 -15.82
CA ASP A 215 14.90 0.02 -16.64
C ASP A 215 13.57 -0.65 -16.33
N ALA A 216 13.54 -1.53 -15.31
CA ALA A 216 12.30 -2.16 -14.88
C ALA A 216 11.29 -1.15 -14.37
N TRP A 217 10.02 -1.41 -14.64
CA TRP A 217 8.90 -0.69 -14.07
C TRP A 217 8.26 -1.53 -12.97
N VAL A 218 8.05 -0.93 -11.81
CA VAL A 218 7.73 -1.64 -10.58
C VAL A 218 6.49 -1.04 -9.96
N MET A 219 5.58 -1.90 -9.51
CA MET A 219 4.42 -1.46 -8.76
C MET A 219 4.86 -0.91 -7.40
N LEU A 220 4.36 0.27 -7.06
CA LEU A 220 4.51 0.86 -5.73
C LEU A 220 3.36 0.45 -4.83
N ALA A 221 3.70 0.01 -3.63
CA ALA A 221 2.76 -0.28 -2.57
C ALA A 221 2.87 0.77 -1.45
N PRO A 222 1.76 1.38 -1.03
CA PRO A 222 1.66 1.93 0.31
C PRO A 222 1.80 0.78 1.31
N VAL A 223 2.67 0.92 2.30
CA VAL A 223 2.93 -0.14 3.29
C VAL A 223 3.17 0.44 4.68
N ILE A 224 2.83 -0.33 5.70
CA ILE A 224 3.17 0.01 7.07
C ILE A 224 4.70 -0.15 7.23
N ALA A 225 5.40 0.94 7.57
CA ALA A 225 6.86 0.99 7.59
C ALA A 225 7.51 -0.09 8.47
N SER A 226 6.89 -0.44 9.61
CA SER A 226 7.38 -1.51 10.49
C SER A 226 7.32 -2.87 9.81
N SER A 227 6.25 -3.13 9.05
CA SER A 227 6.11 -4.38 8.29
C SER A 227 7.17 -4.47 7.22
N ASN A 228 7.29 -3.43 6.41
CA ASN A 228 8.22 -3.40 5.29
C ASN A 228 9.68 -3.58 5.73
N ARG A 229 10.14 -2.84 6.74
CA ARG A 229 11.52 -2.92 7.23
C ARG A 229 11.86 -4.28 7.85
N ASN A 230 10.92 -4.86 8.62
CA ASN A 230 11.14 -6.19 9.21
C ASN A 230 11.17 -7.27 8.14
N PHE A 231 10.23 -7.23 7.20
CA PHE A 231 10.17 -8.16 6.08
C PHE A 231 11.45 -8.08 5.24
N GLY A 232 11.90 -6.88 4.88
CA GLY A 232 13.15 -6.66 4.15
C GLY A 232 14.38 -7.23 4.86
N ARG A 233 14.49 -7.01 6.17
CA ARG A 233 15.62 -7.50 6.99
C ARG A 233 15.63 -9.01 7.19
N VAL A 234 14.47 -9.67 7.19
CA VAL A 234 14.38 -11.10 7.49
C VAL A 234 14.35 -11.92 6.21
N VAL A 235 13.55 -11.50 5.23
CA VAL A 235 13.25 -12.27 4.01
C VAL A 235 13.97 -11.66 2.81
N GLU A 236 13.71 -10.40 2.47
CA GLU A 236 14.15 -9.84 1.17
C GLU A 236 15.66 -9.66 1.07
N LYS A 237 16.40 -9.56 2.19
CA LYS A 237 17.88 -9.60 2.16
C LYS A 237 18.44 -10.89 1.49
N HIS A 238 17.64 -11.96 1.48
CA HIS A 238 17.95 -13.23 0.84
C HIS A 238 17.36 -13.34 -0.57
N ALA A 239 16.69 -12.31 -1.09
CA ALA A 239 16.03 -12.35 -2.38
C ALA A 239 17.04 -12.53 -3.51
N VAL A 240 16.78 -13.52 -4.36
CA VAL A 240 17.57 -13.76 -5.55
C VAL A 240 17.29 -12.65 -6.58
N PRO A 241 18.34 -12.06 -7.19
CA PRO A 241 18.16 -11.08 -8.26
C PRO A 241 17.46 -11.67 -9.49
N PHE A 242 16.55 -10.90 -10.08
CA PHE A 242 15.90 -11.25 -11.34
C PHE A 242 16.85 -11.11 -12.52
N SER A 243 16.68 -11.98 -13.51
CA SER A 243 17.46 -11.93 -14.73
C SER A 243 16.94 -10.84 -15.68
N PRO A 244 17.79 -10.14 -16.46
CA PRO A 244 17.41 -8.98 -17.30
C PRO A 244 16.43 -9.25 -18.47
N ARG A 245 15.86 -10.45 -18.57
CA ARG A 245 15.00 -10.89 -19.69
C ARG A 245 13.73 -11.60 -19.20
N VAL A 246 13.36 -11.39 -17.95
CA VAL A 246 12.13 -11.93 -17.37
C VAL A 246 11.06 -10.87 -17.61
N GLY A 247 10.22 -11.02 -18.65
CA GLY A 247 9.26 -9.99 -19.07
C GLY A 247 8.43 -9.41 -17.93
N SER A 248 7.30 -10.04 -17.58
CA SER A 248 6.61 -9.73 -16.33
C SER A 248 7.20 -10.54 -15.16
N ILE A 249 7.38 -9.87 -14.03
CA ILE A 249 7.67 -10.50 -12.74
C ILE A 249 6.37 -10.44 -11.94
N ASN A 250 5.76 -11.61 -11.71
CA ASN A 250 4.47 -11.67 -11.05
C ASN A 250 4.59 -11.51 -9.52
N LEU A 251 3.49 -11.12 -8.89
CA LEU A 251 3.37 -11.12 -7.44
C LEU A 251 3.29 -12.57 -6.94
N ASP A 252 3.99 -12.87 -5.84
CA ASP A 252 3.89 -14.14 -5.14
C ASP A 252 3.22 -13.96 -3.76
N ALA A 253 2.60 -15.03 -3.25
CA ALA A 253 1.86 -15.00 -1.99
C ALA A 253 2.72 -14.61 -0.78
N ALA A 254 3.99 -15.00 -0.75
CA ALA A 254 4.90 -14.72 0.36
C ALA A 254 5.33 -13.24 0.37
N THR A 255 5.57 -12.64 -0.79
CA THR A 255 5.76 -11.19 -0.92
C THR A 255 4.47 -10.45 -0.61
N ALA A 256 3.31 -10.93 -1.08
CA ALA A 256 2.02 -10.31 -0.83
C ALA A 256 1.66 -10.26 0.66
N PHE A 257 2.10 -11.23 1.46
CA PHE A 257 1.92 -11.21 2.92
C PHE A 257 2.34 -9.88 3.55
N LYS A 258 3.45 -9.25 3.09
CA LYS A 258 3.92 -7.96 3.64
C LYS A 258 2.94 -6.80 3.39
N LEU A 259 2.10 -6.93 2.36
CA LEU A 259 1.11 -5.94 1.95
C LEU A 259 -0.13 -5.96 2.86
N TYR A 260 -0.38 -7.08 3.55
CA TYR A 260 -1.54 -7.28 4.43
C TYR A 260 -1.18 -7.42 5.91
N ALA A 261 0.04 -7.88 6.21
CA ALA A 261 0.48 -8.06 7.58
C ALA A 261 1.01 -6.76 8.20
N SER A 262 0.63 -6.51 9.45
CA SER A 262 1.13 -5.38 10.25
C SER A 262 2.63 -5.46 10.57
N THR A 263 3.16 -6.68 10.64
CA THR A 263 4.59 -6.98 10.78
C THR A 263 4.85 -8.43 10.43
N LEU A 264 6.07 -8.74 9.99
CA LEU A 264 6.60 -10.09 10.10
C LEU A 264 6.92 -10.37 11.58
N PRO A 265 6.39 -11.46 12.18
CA PRO A 265 6.64 -11.76 13.58
C PRO A 265 8.02 -12.39 13.78
N SER A 266 8.50 -12.43 15.02
CA SER A 266 9.77 -13.07 15.38
C SER A 266 9.65 -14.54 15.76
N ALA A 267 8.43 -15.07 15.89
CA ALA A 267 8.15 -16.44 16.32
C ALA A 267 7.21 -17.14 15.34
N ILE A 268 7.50 -18.41 15.02
CA ILE A 268 6.72 -19.22 14.07
C ILE A 268 5.26 -19.35 14.48
N SER A 269 4.99 -19.62 15.77
CA SER A 269 3.62 -19.76 16.26
C SER A 269 2.76 -18.50 16.03
N THR A 270 3.39 -17.32 16.03
CA THR A 270 2.72 -16.07 15.67
C THR A 270 2.62 -15.89 14.17
N LEU A 271 3.59 -16.38 13.38
CA LEU A 271 3.54 -16.38 11.92
C LEU A 271 2.32 -17.17 11.42
N GLU A 272 2.08 -18.37 11.94
CA GLU A 272 0.94 -19.20 11.54
C GLU A 272 -0.40 -18.48 11.76
N VAL A 273 -0.56 -17.80 12.91
CA VAL A 273 -1.75 -17.00 13.20
C VAL A 273 -1.91 -15.84 12.21
N LEU A 274 -0.83 -15.11 11.91
CA LEU A 274 -0.88 -14.00 10.97
C LEU A 274 -1.11 -14.46 9.53
N VAL A 275 -0.53 -15.59 9.12
CA VAL A 275 -0.76 -16.20 7.81
C VAL A 275 -2.20 -16.68 7.69
N LYS A 276 -2.77 -17.24 8.76
CA LYS A 276 -4.20 -17.58 8.79
C LYS A 276 -5.06 -16.34 8.58
N LEU A 277 -4.80 -15.24 9.30
CA LEU A 277 -5.55 -13.99 9.12
C LEU A 277 -5.39 -13.41 7.70
N PHE A 278 -4.18 -13.46 7.14
CA PHE A 278 -3.93 -13.09 5.76
C PHE A 278 -4.73 -13.95 4.78
N SER A 279 -4.70 -15.28 4.95
CA SER A 279 -5.46 -16.21 4.12
C SER A 279 -6.97 -15.97 4.24
N ASP A 280 -7.49 -15.82 5.46
CA ASP A 280 -8.92 -15.55 5.74
C ASP A 280 -9.41 -14.23 5.13
N SER A 281 -8.50 -13.29 4.81
CA SER A 281 -8.86 -12.05 4.14
C SER A 281 -9.30 -12.25 2.69
N PHE A 282 -8.98 -13.39 2.07
CA PHE A 282 -9.46 -13.80 0.75
C PHE A 282 -10.68 -14.71 0.95
N VAL A 283 -11.85 -14.32 0.45
CA VAL A 283 -13.12 -15.04 0.62
C VAL A 283 -13.47 -15.82 -0.66
N GLY A 284 -13.11 -15.30 -1.83
CA GLY A 284 -13.40 -15.89 -3.14
C GLY A 284 -12.31 -16.83 -3.65
N LYS A 285 -11.64 -17.60 -2.77
CA LYS A 285 -10.49 -18.42 -3.17
C LYS A 285 -10.92 -19.64 -3.98
N GLY A 286 -10.33 -19.84 -5.14
CA GLY A 286 -10.34 -21.12 -5.82
C GLY A 286 -9.20 -22.04 -5.35
N PRO A 287 -9.06 -23.21 -5.97
CA PRO A 287 -8.04 -24.20 -5.61
C PRO A 287 -6.60 -23.71 -5.82
N GLY A 288 -6.36 -22.87 -6.82
CA GLY A 288 -5.02 -22.33 -7.12
C GLY A 288 -4.55 -21.38 -6.02
N LEU A 289 -5.38 -20.41 -5.68
CA LEU A 289 -5.09 -19.43 -4.64
C LEU A 289 -4.95 -20.09 -3.27
N GLU A 290 -5.81 -21.06 -2.95
CA GLU A 290 -5.73 -21.80 -1.69
C GLU A 290 -4.40 -22.57 -1.58
N ALA A 291 -3.95 -23.21 -2.66
CA ALA A 291 -2.66 -23.90 -2.68
C ALA A 291 -1.49 -22.93 -2.46
N GLU A 292 -1.48 -21.76 -3.11
CA GLU A 292 -0.44 -20.74 -2.91
C GLU A 292 -0.41 -20.25 -1.45
N LEU A 293 -1.58 -19.94 -0.87
CA LEU A 293 -1.71 -19.44 0.50
C LEU A 293 -1.22 -20.45 1.55
N GLN A 294 -1.43 -21.76 1.33
CA GLN A 294 -0.96 -22.81 2.22
C GLN A 294 0.58 -22.90 2.30
N THR A 295 1.31 -22.42 1.29
CA THR A 295 2.77 -22.45 1.28
C THR A 295 3.44 -21.25 1.98
N VAL A 296 2.66 -20.21 2.31
CA VAL A 296 3.21 -18.94 2.84
C VAL A 296 3.90 -19.16 4.19
N ALA A 297 3.26 -19.90 5.11
CA ALA A 297 3.81 -20.13 6.44
C ALA A 297 5.13 -20.91 6.42
N SER A 298 5.22 -21.96 5.59
CA SER A 298 6.45 -22.76 5.46
C SER A 298 7.57 -21.94 4.80
N THR A 299 7.25 -21.20 3.75
CA THR A 299 8.20 -20.34 3.03
C THR A 299 8.79 -19.27 3.95
N LEU A 300 7.94 -18.53 4.67
CA LEU A 300 8.38 -17.45 5.56
C LEU A 300 9.04 -18.00 6.85
N GLY A 301 8.55 -19.13 7.36
CA GLY A 301 9.06 -19.78 8.57
C GLY A 301 10.53 -20.17 8.44
N GLY A 302 10.95 -20.66 7.26
CA GLY A 302 12.34 -20.99 6.98
C GLY A 302 13.32 -19.81 7.18
N PHE A 303 12.89 -18.58 6.95
CA PHE A 303 13.71 -17.38 7.19
C PHE A 303 13.74 -16.96 8.66
N LEU A 304 12.65 -17.18 9.40
CA LEU A 304 12.60 -16.93 10.85
C LEU A 304 13.54 -17.88 11.61
N ASP A 305 13.55 -19.16 11.21
CA ASP A 305 14.41 -20.18 11.80
C ASP A 305 15.83 -20.19 11.24
N LYS A 306 16.12 -19.30 10.28
CA LYS A 306 17.42 -19.19 9.60
C LYS A 306 17.85 -20.46 8.87
N THR A 307 16.90 -21.33 8.51
CA THR A 307 17.14 -22.53 7.70
C THR A 307 17.14 -22.22 6.20
N SER A 308 16.46 -21.13 5.79
CA SER A 308 16.45 -20.63 4.42
C SER A 308 17.45 -19.48 4.24
N THR A 309 18.27 -19.57 3.20
CA THR A 309 19.30 -18.57 2.85
C THR A 309 19.08 -17.90 1.50
N LYS A 310 18.08 -18.37 0.74
CA LYS A 310 17.69 -17.85 -0.56
C LYS A 310 16.17 -17.73 -0.62
N PHE A 311 15.69 -16.56 -1.00
CA PHE A 311 14.28 -16.31 -1.29
C PHE A 311 14.12 -16.24 -2.81
N VAL A 312 13.59 -17.32 -3.38
CA VAL A 312 13.24 -17.44 -4.80
C VAL A 312 11.75 -17.14 -4.91
N ARG A 313 11.41 -16.21 -5.80
CA ARG A 313 10.05 -15.87 -6.17
C ARG A 313 9.71 -16.56 -7.48
#